data_AF-A0ABD2JZJ4-F1
#
_entry.id   AF-A0ABD2JZJ4-F1
#
_cell.length_a   1.000
_cell.length_b   1.000
_cell.length_c   1.000
_cell.angle_alpha   90.00
_cell.angle_beta   90.00
_cell.angle_gamma   90.00
#
_symmetry.space_group_name_H-M   'P 1'
#
loop_
_entity.id
_entity.type
_entity.pdbx_description
1 polymer ?
#
loop_
_entity_poly.entity_id
_entity_poly.type
_entity_poly.pdbx_seq_one_letter_code
_entity_poly.pdbx_strand_id
1 'polypeptide(L)'
;MDFFSLLILKLAFLSLFGAFAEVPKKRLKVLVYSPTLTWSHMQFMGTIADTLADAGHDVHFMRLIPNNFTIQWPKEVHKVQTIHDIRQIFAENSISIQQISLLNDPFDGKQFATFIWQTQIWENFLDLCSNTCKELTWNDQLISRLEAENFDVAISELYDICPFAMFHRIGAKTKLAALAAPLFQMTAHRFGIPTFASYVQGKQKHKGRETLRKIGKIIHGIMASPNR
;
A
#
# COMPACT_ATOMS: atom_id res chain seq x y z
N MET A 1 34.26 -49.79 9.38
CA MET A 1 33.81 -49.18 8.11
C MET A 1 34.98 -49.11 7.17
N ASP A 2 34.92 -49.92 6.13
CA ASP A 2 35.85 -50.01 5.01
C ASP A 2 35.75 -48.79 4.08
N PHE A 3 36.86 -48.46 3.41
CA PHE A 3 37.02 -47.28 2.55
C PHE A 3 35.92 -47.18 1.48
N PHE A 4 35.49 -48.33 0.95
CA PHE A 4 34.43 -48.44 -0.04
C PHE A 4 33.07 -47.98 0.51
N SER A 5 32.75 -48.38 1.74
CA SER A 5 31.52 -47.96 2.42
C SER A 5 31.51 -46.47 2.75
N LEU A 6 32.68 -45.88 3.06
CA LEU A 6 32.81 -44.44 3.31
C LEU A 6 32.67 -43.62 2.01
N LEU A 7 33.16 -44.14 0.89
CA LEU A 7 33.04 -43.52 -0.43
C LEU A 7 31.58 -43.53 -0.91
N ILE A 8 30.87 -44.65 -0.76
CA ILE A 8 29.45 -44.75 -1.09
C ILE A 8 28.61 -43.81 -0.21
N LEU A 9 28.92 -43.69 1.08
CA LEU A 9 28.21 -42.77 1.97
C LEU A 9 28.44 -41.30 1.60
N LYS A 10 29.67 -40.92 1.19
CA LYS A 10 29.99 -39.58 0.70
C LYS A 10 29.32 -39.25 -0.62
N LEU A 11 29.29 -40.20 -1.56
CA LEU A 11 28.60 -40.05 -2.85
C LEU A 11 27.07 -39.98 -2.67
N ALA A 12 26.52 -40.78 -1.74
CA ALA A 12 25.12 -40.70 -1.35
C ALA A 12 24.79 -39.33 -0.73
N PHE A 13 25.64 -38.80 0.16
CA PHE A 13 25.48 -37.44 0.71
C PHE A 13 25.59 -36.34 -0.36
N LEU A 14 26.53 -36.47 -1.31
CA LEU A 14 26.66 -35.53 -2.42
C LEU A 14 25.44 -35.59 -3.35
N SER A 15 24.83 -36.76 -3.54
CA SER A 15 23.62 -36.93 -4.35
C SER A 15 22.35 -36.45 -3.63
N LEU A 16 22.31 -36.54 -2.29
CA LEU A 16 21.19 -36.03 -1.49
C LEU A 16 21.20 -34.49 -1.37
N PHE A 17 22.37 -33.85 -1.43
CA PHE A 17 22.51 -32.38 -1.36
C PHE A 17 22.77 -31.71 -2.71
N GLY A 18 23.27 -32.45 -3.72
CA GLY A 18 23.61 -31.94 -5.05
C GLY A 18 22.43 -31.75 -6.00
N ALA A 19 21.21 -32.03 -5.55
CA ALA A 19 19.98 -31.91 -6.34
C ALA A 19 19.12 -30.68 -5.99
N PHE A 20 19.64 -29.70 -5.26
CA PHE A 20 19.12 -28.33 -5.40
C PHE A 20 19.69 -27.75 -6.70
N ALA A 21 19.15 -28.21 -7.84
CA ALA A 21 19.26 -27.41 -9.06
C ALA A 21 18.71 -26.03 -8.70
N GLU A 22 19.55 -24.99 -8.76
CA GLU A 22 19.09 -23.61 -8.66
C GLU A 22 18.01 -23.43 -9.71
N VAL A 23 16.75 -23.42 -9.29
CA VAL A 23 15.64 -23.03 -10.16
C VAL A 23 16.04 -21.65 -10.68
N PRO A 24 16.10 -21.44 -12.01
CA PRO A 24 16.52 -20.15 -12.55
C PRO A 24 15.61 -19.08 -11.94
N LYS A 25 16.18 -18.24 -11.06
CA LYS A 25 15.43 -17.16 -10.41
C LYS A 25 15.01 -16.20 -11.52
N LYS A 26 13.73 -16.24 -11.89
CA LYS A 26 13.17 -15.30 -12.86
C LYS A 26 13.41 -13.89 -12.34
N ARG A 27 14.19 -13.09 -13.08
CA ARG A 27 14.34 -11.65 -12.84
C ARG A 27 13.04 -10.95 -13.25
N LEU A 28 12.26 -10.50 -12.27
CA LEU A 28 11.05 -9.74 -12.48
C LEU A 28 11.36 -8.24 -12.61
N LYS A 29 10.56 -7.53 -13.40
CA LYS A 29 10.53 -6.07 -13.38
C LYS A 29 9.39 -5.58 -12.48
N VAL A 30 9.75 -4.87 -11.42
CA VAL A 30 8.86 -4.52 -10.32
C VAL A 30 8.76 -3.01 -10.17
N LEU A 31 7.54 -2.49 -10.17
CA LEU A 31 7.24 -1.11 -9.76
C LEU A 31 6.82 -1.10 -8.29
N VAL A 32 7.51 -0.32 -7.46
CA VAL A 32 7.11 -0.07 -6.07
C VAL A 32 6.69 1.39 -5.96
N TYR A 33 5.42 1.63 -5.65
CA TYR A 33 4.85 2.95 -5.47
C TYR A 33 4.76 3.32 -3.99
N SER A 34 5.27 4.51 -3.64
CA SER A 34 5.23 5.06 -2.28
C SER A 34 4.85 6.54 -2.31
N PRO A 35 3.65 6.93 -1.83
CA PRO A 35 3.34 8.34 -1.61
C PRO A 35 4.18 8.91 -0.47
N THR A 36 4.63 10.15 -0.62
CA THR A 36 5.41 10.88 0.40
C THR A 36 4.45 11.50 1.40
N LEU A 37 4.25 10.80 2.51
CA LEU A 37 3.23 11.14 3.49
C LEU A 37 3.80 11.15 4.91
N THR A 38 4.19 9.97 5.39
CA THR A 38 4.79 9.79 6.71
C THR A 38 6.00 8.86 6.61
N TRP A 39 6.98 9.07 7.49
CA TRP A 39 8.27 8.39 7.43
C TRP A 39 8.17 6.87 7.54
N SER A 40 7.31 6.35 8.43
CA SER A 40 7.16 4.91 8.65
C SER A 40 6.70 4.15 7.39
N HIS A 41 5.76 4.71 6.64
CA HIS A 41 5.28 4.13 5.39
C HIS A 41 6.34 4.19 4.29
N MET A 42 7.03 5.34 4.16
CA MET A 42 8.12 5.50 3.20
C MET A 42 9.25 4.50 3.47
N GLN A 43 9.66 4.35 4.73
CA GLN A 43 10.69 3.40 5.13
C GLN A 43 10.26 1.95 4.86
N PHE A 44 8.99 1.59 5.15
CA PHE A 44 8.46 0.26 4.90
C PHE A 44 8.47 -0.08 3.40
N MET A 45 7.94 0.81 2.55
CA MET A 45 7.93 0.62 1.10
C MET A 45 9.34 0.62 0.52
N GLY A 46 10.23 1.47 1.04
CA GLY A 46 11.63 1.48 0.64
C GLY A 46 12.37 0.19 0.98
N THR A 47 12.08 -0.39 2.16
CA THR A 47 12.62 -1.69 2.57
C THR A 47 12.14 -2.82 1.65
N ILE A 48 10.87 -2.80 1.23
CA ILE A 48 10.34 -3.75 0.23
C ILE A 48 11.15 -3.63 -1.07
N ALA A 49 11.35 -2.40 -1.55
CA ALA A 49 12.06 -2.15 -2.80
C ALA A 49 13.53 -2.60 -2.74
N ASP A 50 14.25 -2.27 -1.68
CA ASP A 50 15.65 -2.67 -1.46
C ASP A 50 15.78 -4.19 -1.34
N THR A 51 14.85 -4.86 -0.64
CA THR A 51 14.84 -6.33 -0.50
C THR A 51 14.65 -7.02 -1.84
N LEU A 52 13.77 -6.49 -2.70
CA LEU A 52 13.56 -7.03 -4.05
C LEU A 52 14.76 -6.79 -4.97
N ALA A 53 15.40 -5.62 -4.84
CA ALA A 53 16.63 -5.31 -5.57
C ALA A 53 17.79 -6.24 -5.16
N ASP A 54 17.97 -6.47 -3.85
CA ASP A 54 18.93 -7.45 -3.31
C ASP A 54 18.70 -8.87 -3.83
N ALA A 55 17.43 -9.25 -4.03
CA ALA A 55 17.07 -10.54 -4.58
C ALA A 55 17.37 -10.67 -6.09
N GLY A 56 17.84 -9.60 -6.74
CA GLY A 56 18.24 -9.57 -8.15
C GLY A 56 17.14 -9.12 -9.12
N HIS A 57 16.03 -8.57 -8.63
CA HIS A 57 14.95 -8.05 -9.47
C HIS A 57 15.27 -6.66 -10.03
N ASP A 58 14.60 -6.31 -11.13
CA ASP A 58 14.67 -4.97 -11.72
C ASP A 58 13.62 -4.08 -11.04
N VAL A 59 14.04 -3.27 -10.09
CA VAL A 59 13.10 -2.49 -9.27
C VAL A 59 13.11 -1.04 -9.70
N HIS A 60 11.92 -0.50 -9.96
CA HIS A 60 11.68 0.93 -10.11
C HIS A 60 10.93 1.41 -8.86
N PHE A 61 11.48 2.41 -8.17
CA PHE A 61 10.81 3.02 -7.02
C PHE A 61 10.17 4.34 -7.44
N MET A 62 8.85 4.43 -7.35
CA MET A 62 8.09 5.64 -7.71
C MET A 62 7.63 6.34 -6.44
N ARG A 63 8.12 7.55 -6.25
CA ARG A 63 7.74 8.42 -5.15
C ARG A 63 6.79 9.49 -5.66
N LEU A 64 5.60 9.57 -5.07
CA LEU A 64 4.69 10.68 -5.31
C LEU A 64 4.83 11.72 -4.20
N ILE A 65 5.21 12.95 -4.55
CA ILE A 65 5.51 14.03 -3.62
C ILE A 65 4.39 15.09 -3.72
N PRO A 66 3.66 15.37 -2.63
CA PRO A 66 2.72 16.47 -2.61
C PRO A 66 3.40 17.82 -2.90
N ASN A 67 2.74 18.71 -3.65
CA ASN A 67 3.32 20.00 -4.05
C ASN A 67 3.67 20.94 -2.86
N ASN A 68 2.97 20.86 -1.73
CA ASN A 68 3.31 21.63 -0.52
C ASN A 68 4.20 20.85 0.46
N PHE A 69 4.77 19.73 0.04
CA PHE A 69 5.68 18.96 0.88
C PHE A 69 7.06 19.62 0.95
N THR A 70 7.46 20.04 2.15
CA THR A 70 8.74 20.74 2.41
C THR A 70 9.67 20.00 3.38
N ILE A 71 9.22 18.91 4.02
CA ILE A 71 10.08 18.13 4.92
C ILE A 71 11.11 17.36 4.10
N GLN A 72 12.37 17.48 4.49
CA GLN A 72 13.44 16.60 4.01
C GLN A 72 13.54 15.39 4.94
N TRP A 73 13.03 14.26 4.48
CA TRP A 73 13.23 12.99 5.16
C TRP A 73 14.58 12.36 4.78
N PRO A 74 15.14 11.47 5.61
CA PRO A 74 16.28 10.66 5.22
C PRO A 74 15.97 9.84 3.95
N LYS A 75 17.02 9.32 3.32
CA LYS A 75 16.86 8.42 2.16
C LYS A 75 16.21 7.10 2.63
N GLU A 76 15.06 6.75 2.06
CA GLU A 76 14.28 5.55 2.43
C GLU A 76 14.63 4.31 1.58
N VAL A 77 15.29 4.50 0.43
CA VAL A 77 15.65 3.46 -0.54
C VAL A 77 17.13 3.59 -0.88
N HIS A 78 17.90 2.51 -0.77
CA HIS A 78 19.37 2.54 -0.85
C HIS A 78 19.94 1.74 -2.00
N LYS A 79 19.24 0.71 -2.48
CA LYS A 79 19.75 -0.30 -3.41
C LYS A 79 19.09 -0.26 -4.78
N VAL A 80 17.93 0.38 -4.88
CA VAL A 80 17.25 0.62 -6.15
C VAL A 80 18.01 1.67 -6.98
N GLN A 81 18.18 1.38 -8.27
CA GLN A 81 18.89 2.27 -9.20
C GLN A 81 17.94 3.26 -9.88
N THR A 82 16.71 2.85 -10.18
CA THR A 82 15.74 3.68 -10.91
C THR A 82 14.71 4.25 -9.94
N ILE A 83 14.77 5.56 -9.72
CA ILE A 83 13.83 6.31 -8.87
C ILE A 83 13.05 7.31 -9.71
N HIS A 84 11.72 7.28 -9.61
CA HIS A 84 10.81 8.20 -10.27
C HIS A 84 10.20 9.14 -9.22
N ASP A 85 10.79 10.33 -9.07
CA ASP A 85 10.23 11.38 -8.22
C ASP A 85 9.18 12.17 -9.01
N ILE A 86 7.91 11.97 -8.68
CA ILE A 86 6.77 12.65 -9.31
C ILE A 86 6.21 13.66 -8.32
N ARG A 87 6.24 14.93 -8.69
CA ARG A 87 5.62 15.99 -7.89
C ARG A 87 4.21 16.23 -8.41
N GLN A 88 3.23 16.32 -7.51
CA GLN A 88 1.86 16.62 -7.88
C GLN A 88 1.78 18.00 -8.57
N ILE A 89 1.17 18.05 -9.76
CA ILE A 89 0.92 19.26 -10.53
C ILE A 89 -0.58 19.52 -10.76
N PHE A 90 -1.41 18.47 -10.70
CA PHE A 90 -2.88 18.58 -10.84
C PHE A 90 -3.62 18.79 -9.51
N ALA A 91 -2.90 18.98 -8.40
CA ALA A 91 -3.49 19.21 -7.09
C ALA A 91 -4.00 20.66 -6.98
N GLU A 92 -5.31 20.83 -6.74
CA GLU A 92 -5.94 22.16 -6.59
C GLU A 92 -5.64 22.79 -5.22
N ASN A 93 -5.56 21.96 -4.18
CA ASN A 93 -5.24 22.35 -2.82
C ASN A 93 -4.35 21.28 -2.21
N SER A 94 -3.24 21.65 -1.57
CA SER A 94 -2.44 20.67 -0.85
C SER A 94 -2.40 20.93 0.62
N ILE A 95 -2.84 19.90 1.32
CA ILE A 95 -2.76 19.85 2.76
C ILE A 95 -1.30 19.70 3.15
N SER A 96 -0.84 20.61 3.99
CA SER A 96 0.39 20.40 4.71
C SER A 96 0.14 19.34 5.78
N ILE A 97 0.51 18.10 5.47
CA ILE A 97 0.52 16.97 6.44
C ILE A 97 1.28 17.35 7.73
N GLN A 98 2.18 18.33 7.63
CA GLN A 98 2.99 18.90 8.72
C GLN A 98 2.14 19.59 9.80
N GLN A 99 0.94 20.05 9.44
CA GLN A 99 0.02 20.71 10.38
C GLN A 99 -0.85 19.70 11.15
N ILE A 100 -0.73 18.40 10.85
CA ILE A 100 -1.45 17.36 11.57
C ILE A 100 -0.72 17.12 12.90
N SER A 101 -1.21 17.72 13.97
CA SER A 101 -0.61 17.63 15.30
C SER A 101 -0.54 16.20 15.85
N LEU A 102 -1.36 15.27 15.35
CA LEU A 102 -1.21 13.83 15.65
C LEU A 102 0.17 13.28 15.25
N LEU A 103 0.77 13.79 14.18
CA LEU A 103 2.08 13.34 13.72
C LEU A 103 3.22 13.93 14.57
N ASN A 104 2.95 14.99 15.34
CA ASN A 104 3.93 15.65 16.20
C ASN A 104 3.94 15.05 17.61
N ASP A 105 2.77 14.77 18.19
CA ASP A 105 2.64 14.05 19.46
C ASP A 105 1.39 13.15 19.45
N PRO A 106 1.56 11.84 19.22
CA PRO A 106 0.45 10.89 19.20
C PRO A 106 -0.12 10.59 20.60
N PHE A 107 0.55 11.01 21.67
CA PHE A 107 0.17 10.76 23.06
C PHE A 107 -0.34 12.01 23.79
N ASP A 108 -0.56 13.13 23.07
CA ASP A 108 -1.09 14.38 23.64
C ASP A 108 -2.51 14.26 24.22
N GLY A 109 -3.14 13.09 24.07
CA GLY A 109 -4.46 12.74 24.58
C GLY A 109 -5.63 13.42 23.87
N LYS A 110 -5.36 14.29 22.89
CA LYS A 110 -6.36 15.13 22.22
C LYS A 110 -6.68 14.64 20.80
N GLN A 111 -5.85 13.78 20.19
CA GLN A 111 -5.78 13.71 18.72
C GLN A 111 -5.96 12.35 18.03
N PHE A 112 -5.67 11.21 18.68
CA PHE A 112 -5.79 9.91 18.00
C PHE A 112 -7.24 9.51 17.73
N ALA A 113 -8.16 9.78 18.66
CA ALA A 113 -9.60 9.54 18.48
C ALA A 113 -10.21 10.45 17.40
N THR A 114 -9.62 11.61 17.16
CA THR A 114 -10.08 12.67 16.26
C THR A 114 -9.64 12.43 14.81
N PHE A 115 -8.53 11.71 14.57
CA PHE A 115 -8.07 11.34 13.22
C PHE A 115 -9.01 10.39 12.48
N ILE A 116 -9.52 9.35 13.15
CA ILE A 116 -10.31 8.29 12.47
C ILE A 116 -11.81 8.62 12.40
N TRP A 117 -12.35 9.45 13.30
CA TRP A 117 -13.81 9.47 13.50
C TRP A 117 -14.53 10.83 13.43
N GLN A 118 -13.87 11.99 13.35
CA GLN A 118 -14.63 13.26 13.45
C GLN A 118 -13.88 14.59 13.19
N THR A 119 -12.96 14.71 12.22
CA THR A 119 -12.29 16.02 12.01
C THR A 119 -12.01 16.38 10.56
N GLN A 120 -11.83 17.69 10.35
CA GLN A 120 -11.17 18.30 9.19
C GLN A 120 -9.92 17.53 8.72
N ILE A 121 -9.23 16.81 9.61
CA ILE A 121 -8.04 16.01 9.26
C ILE A 121 -8.41 14.83 8.35
N TRP A 122 -9.56 14.19 8.55
CA TRP A 122 -10.02 13.11 7.68
C TRP A 122 -10.45 13.62 6.30
N GLU A 123 -11.17 14.75 6.25
CA GLU A 123 -11.52 15.42 4.99
C GLU A 123 -10.26 15.81 4.21
N ASN A 124 -9.30 16.42 4.90
CA ASN A 124 -7.99 16.74 4.35
C ASN A 124 -7.25 15.48 3.84
N PHE A 125 -7.30 14.37 4.55
CA PHE A 125 -6.71 13.12 4.09
C PHE A 125 -7.40 12.60 2.80
N LEU A 126 -8.73 12.66 2.72
CA LEU A 126 -9.47 12.29 1.52
C LEU A 126 -9.15 13.20 0.33
N ASP A 127 -9.00 14.50 0.56
CA ASP A 127 -8.58 15.46 -0.47
C ASP A 127 -7.16 15.18 -0.97
N LEU A 128 -6.24 14.82 -0.08
CA LEU A 128 -4.89 14.38 -0.47
C LEU A 128 -4.94 13.12 -1.35
N CYS A 129 -5.76 12.14 -0.98
CA CYS A 129 -5.98 10.94 -1.80
C CYS A 129 -6.58 11.31 -3.16
N SER A 130 -7.58 12.20 -3.20
CA SER A 130 -8.19 12.70 -4.44
C SER A 130 -7.17 13.38 -5.37
N ASN A 131 -6.32 14.26 -4.83
CA ASN A 131 -5.27 14.93 -5.61
C ASN A 131 -4.21 13.94 -6.12
N THR A 132 -3.86 12.96 -5.30
CA THR A 132 -2.99 11.87 -5.70
C THR A 132 -3.58 11.09 -6.86
N CYS A 133 -4.87 10.76 -6.79
CA CYS A 133 -5.59 10.10 -7.88
C CYS A 133 -5.52 10.90 -9.17
N LYS A 134 -5.80 12.22 -9.10
CA LYS A 134 -5.71 13.12 -10.27
C LYS A 134 -4.35 13.03 -10.94
N GLU A 135 -3.26 13.09 -10.17
CA GLU A 135 -1.90 12.98 -10.71
C GLU A 135 -1.66 11.65 -11.42
N LEU A 136 -2.09 10.55 -10.81
CA LEU A 136 -1.88 9.20 -11.36
C LEU A 136 -2.78 8.88 -12.56
N THR A 137 -3.89 9.61 -12.75
CA THR A 137 -4.86 9.36 -13.83
C THR A 137 -4.84 10.38 -14.96
N TRP A 138 -4.41 11.62 -14.71
CA TRP A 138 -4.39 12.69 -15.72
C TRP A 138 -3.02 12.99 -16.31
N ASN A 139 -1.94 12.50 -15.68
CA ASN A 139 -0.60 12.67 -16.20
C ASN A 139 -0.32 11.64 -17.32
N ASP A 140 -0.81 11.91 -18.53
CA ASP A 140 -0.65 11.03 -19.69
C ASP A 140 0.82 10.72 -19.99
N GLN A 141 1.70 11.71 -19.85
CA GLN A 141 3.14 11.52 -20.05
C GLN A 141 3.76 10.55 -19.03
N LEU A 142 3.33 10.62 -17.77
CA LEU A 142 3.74 9.65 -16.74
C LEU A 142 3.23 8.25 -17.07
N ILE A 143 1.95 8.12 -17.41
CA ILE A 143 1.32 6.84 -17.73
C ILE A 143 2.02 6.19 -18.93
N SER A 144 2.24 6.93 -20.03
CA SER A 144 2.93 6.40 -21.22
C SER A 144 4.36 5.97 -20.93
N ARG A 145 5.10 6.70 -20.08
CA ARG A 145 6.45 6.29 -19.67
C ARG A 145 6.41 4.99 -18.87
N LEU A 146 5.51 4.86 -17.90
CA LEU A 146 5.37 3.64 -17.09
C LEU A 146 4.85 2.45 -17.89
N GLU A 147 3.97 2.68 -18.88
CA GLU A 147 3.47 1.65 -19.79
C GLU A 147 4.61 1.07 -20.66
N ALA A 148 5.52 1.91 -21.16
CA ALA A 148 6.67 1.47 -21.94
C ALA A 148 7.64 0.56 -21.16
N GLU A 149 7.65 0.64 -19.82
CA GLU A 149 8.52 -0.16 -18.98
C GLU A 149 8.13 -1.64 -18.91
N ASN A 150 6.86 -1.98 -19.17
CA ASN A 150 6.33 -3.36 -19.16
C ASN A 150 6.58 -4.13 -17.84
N PHE A 151 6.06 -3.63 -16.72
CA PHE A 151 6.25 -4.26 -15.39
C PHE A 151 5.56 -5.63 -15.25
N ASP A 152 6.27 -6.62 -14.69
CA ASP A 152 5.70 -7.91 -14.29
C ASP A 152 4.80 -7.76 -13.05
N VAL A 153 5.28 -6.99 -12.07
CA VAL A 153 4.66 -6.81 -10.76
C VAL A 153 4.61 -5.32 -10.42
N ALA A 154 3.50 -4.87 -9.84
CA ALA A 154 3.38 -3.54 -9.27
C ALA A 154 2.88 -3.63 -7.83
N ILE A 155 3.54 -2.93 -6.92
CA ILE A 155 3.25 -2.93 -5.48
C ILE A 155 2.89 -1.50 -5.07
N SER A 156 1.73 -1.32 -4.46
CA SER A 156 1.30 -0.04 -3.90
C SER A 156 1.10 -0.16 -2.41
N GLU A 157 1.43 0.91 -1.71
CA GLU A 157 0.96 1.17 -0.37
C GLU A 157 -0.59 1.27 -0.38
N LEU A 158 -1.26 0.62 0.58
CA LEU A 158 -2.69 0.29 0.54
C LEU A 158 -3.60 1.39 1.09
N TYR A 159 -3.05 2.47 1.64
CA TYR A 159 -3.89 3.62 2.01
C TYR A 159 -4.34 4.46 0.80
N ASP A 160 -3.75 4.24 -0.38
CA ASP A 160 -4.11 4.89 -1.64
C ASP A 160 -4.57 3.84 -2.67
N ILE A 161 -5.75 4.05 -3.25
CA ILE A 161 -6.42 3.07 -4.13
C ILE A 161 -6.13 3.35 -5.60
N CYS A 162 -5.86 4.60 -5.97
CA CYS A 162 -5.68 5.00 -7.37
C CYS A 162 -4.45 4.41 -8.08
N PRO A 163 -3.33 4.11 -7.40
CA PRO A 163 -2.21 3.39 -8.00
C PRO A 163 -2.63 2.06 -8.61
N PHE A 164 -3.60 1.36 -8.04
CA PHE A 164 -4.08 0.09 -8.61
C PHE A 164 -4.79 0.28 -9.96
N ALA A 165 -5.48 1.40 -10.15
CA ALA A 165 -6.06 1.76 -11.45
C ALA A 165 -4.96 2.08 -12.47
N MET A 166 -3.95 2.85 -12.07
CA MET A 166 -2.76 3.11 -12.89
C MET A 166 -2.04 1.80 -13.25
N PHE A 167 -1.82 0.90 -12.29
CA PHE A 167 -1.19 -0.42 -12.53
C PHE A 167 -1.97 -1.24 -13.54
N HIS A 168 -3.30 -1.15 -13.52
CA HIS A 168 -4.13 -1.78 -14.53
C HIS A 168 -3.92 -1.15 -15.91
N ARG A 169 -3.88 0.19 -15.99
CA ARG A 169 -3.70 0.94 -17.24
C ARG A 169 -2.35 0.69 -17.89
N ILE A 170 -1.27 0.59 -17.11
CA ILE A 170 0.10 0.33 -17.62
C ILE A 170 0.35 -1.17 -17.91
N GLY A 171 -0.65 -2.03 -17.73
CA GLY A 171 -0.54 -3.45 -18.08
C GLY A 171 0.19 -4.35 -17.08
N ALA A 172 0.42 -3.90 -15.84
CA ALA A 172 1.07 -4.73 -14.82
C ALA A 172 0.23 -5.98 -14.52
N LYS A 173 0.82 -7.17 -14.69
CA LYS A 173 0.12 -8.46 -14.56
C LYS A 173 -0.27 -8.74 -13.12
N THR A 174 0.68 -8.63 -12.22
CA THR A 174 0.47 -8.86 -10.79
C THR A 174 0.46 -7.53 -10.05
N LYS A 175 -0.58 -7.31 -9.24
CA LYS A 175 -0.80 -6.08 -8.48
C LYS A 175 -0.90 -6.45 -7.00
N LEU A 176 -0.01 -5.91 -6.19
CA LEU A 176 0.08 -6.21 -4.78
C LEU A 176 -0.17 -4.96 -3.95
N ALA A 177 -0.82 -5.17 -2.82
CA ALA A 177 -1.00 -4.16 -1.80
C ALA A 177 -0.07 -4.46 -0.62
N ALA A 178 0.61 -3.44 -0.12
CA ALA A 178 1.39 -3.50 1.09
C ALA A 178 0.92 -2.41 2.05
N LEU A 179 0.97 -2.65 3.37
CA LEU A 179 0.51 -1.69 4.37
C LEU A 179 1.44 -1.73 5.58
N ALA A 180 2.01 -0.59 5.95
CA ALA A 180 2.83 -0.45 7.17
C ALA A 180 2.01 -0.42 8.48
N ALA A 181 0.83 -1.03 8.48
CA ALA A 181 -0.11 -1.08 9.58
C ALA A 181 -0.95 -2.37 9.50
N PRO A 182 -1.62 -2.77 10.60
CA PRO A 182 -2.58 -3.89 10.55
C PRO A 182 -3.66 -3.66 9.49
N LEU A 183 -3.99 -4.71 8.75
CA LEU A 183 -5.01 -4.66 7.71
C LEU A 183 -6.37 -4.22 8.28
N PHE A 184 -6.98 -3.19 7.69
CA PHE A 184 -8.31 -2.75 8.11
C PHE A 184 -9.35 -3.86 7.93
N GLN A 185 -10.26 -4.02 8.90
CA GLN A 185 -11.28 -5.06 8.88
C GLN A 185 -12.16 -5.01 7.62
N MET A 186 -12.51 -3.81 7.16
CA MET A 186 -13.29 -3.63 5.93
C MET A 186 -12.53 -4.13 4.69
N THR A 187 -11.23 -3.85 4.63
CA THR A 187 -10.35 -4.33 3.55
C THR A 187 -10.23 -5.85 3.60
N ALA A 188 -9.95 -6.42 4.78
CA ALA A 188 -9.91 -7.87 4.96
C ALA A 188 -11.21 -8.56 4.53
N HIS A 189 -12.37 -8.02 4.93
CA HIS A 189 -13.68 -8.54 4.52
C HIS A 189 -13.86 -8.49 2.99
N ARG A 190 -13.45 -7.40 2.33
CA ARG A 190 -13.58 -7.27 0.88
C ARG A 190 -12.69 -8.25 0.12
N PHE A 191 -11.52 -8.58 0.66
CA PHE A 191 -10.61 -9.58 0.09
C PHE A 191 -10.93 -11.02 0.55
N GLY A 192 -11.98 -11.25 1.34
CA GLY A 192 -12.32 -12.58 1.86
C GLY A 192 -11.30 -13.14 2.87
N ILE A 193 -10.45 -12.27 3.43
CA ILE A 193 -9.46 -12.65 4.43
C ILE A 193 -10.19 -12.86 5.76
N PRO A 194 -10.07 -14.05 6.40
CA PRO A 194 -10.71 -14.30 7.68
C PRO A 194 -10.16 -13.32 8.73
N THR A 195 -11.06 -12.60 9.39
CA THR A 195 -10.71 -11.72 10.52
C THR A 195 -11.03 -12.45 11.81
N PHE A 196 -10.01 -12.73 12.63
CA PHE A 196 -10.22 -13.35 13.93
C PHE A 196 -10.98 -12.40 14.83
N ALA A 197 -12.03 -12.88 15.52
CA ALA A 197 -12.80 -12.08 16.46
C ALA A 197 -11.93 -11.49 17.60
N SER A 198 -10.79 -12.12 17.91
CA SER A 198 -9.79 -11.64 18.87
C SER A 198 -8.99 -10.42 18.39
N TYR A 199 -8.95 -10.16 17.07
CA TYR A 199 -8.32 -8.98 16.46
C TYR A 199 -9.28 -7.80 16.31
N VAL A 200 -10.57 -8.00 16.61
CA VAL A 200 -11.55 -6.93 16.67
C VAL A 200 -11.28 -6.16 17.96
N GLN A 201 -10.69 -4.96 17.85
CA GLN A 201 -10.65 -4.04 18.99
C GLN A 201 -12.08 -3.90 19.54
N GLY A 202 -12.24 -4.24 20.82
CA GLY A 202 -13.54 -4.45 21.44
C GLY A 202 -14.51 -3.28 21.20
N LYS A 203 -15.67 -3.61 20.62
CA LYS A 203 -16.91 -2.81 20.56
C LYS A 203 -16.70 -1.28 20.64
N GLN A 204 -16.49 -0.63 19.50
CA GLN A 204 -17.11 0.69 19.34
C GLN A 204 -18.61 0.49 19.54
N LYS A 205 -19.16 1.05 20.63
CA LYS A 205 -20.59 0.99 20.94
C LYS A 205 -21.35 1.38 19.67
N HIS A 206 -22.13 0.44 19.14
CA HIS A 206 -23.07 0.64 18.04
C HIS A 206 -24.08 1.74 18.39
N LYS A 207 -23.73 3.02 18.19
CA LYS A 207 -24.71 4.12 18.08
C LYS A 207 -25.12 4.34 16.62
N GLY A 208 -24.28 3.97 15.65
CA GLY A 208 -24.58 4.15 14.21
C GLY A 208 -25.55 3.14 13.61
N ARG A 209 -25.55 1.88 14.07
CA ARG A 209 -26.44 0.84 13.50
C ARG A 209 -27.92 1.10 13.78
N GLU A 210 -28.25 1.71 14.91
CA GLU A 210 -29.65 2.05 15.21
C GLU A 210 -30.15 3.23 14.38
N THR A 211 -29.29 4.23 14.13
CA THR A 211 -29.58 5.37 13.23
C THR A 211 -29.75 4.90 11.79
N LEU A 212 -28.86 4.05 11.28
CA LEU A 212 -28.98 3.48 9.93
C LEU A 212 -30.22 2.56 9.81
N ARG A 213 -30.59 1.84 10.88
CA ARG A 213 -31.82 1.03 10.89
C ARG A 213 -33.08 1.91 10.96
N LYS A 214 -33.03 3.06 11.63
CA LYS A 214 -34.11 4.06 11.62
C LYS A 214 -34.25 4.71 10.24
N ILE A 215 -33.14 5.10 9.60
CA ILE A 215 -33.12 5.65 8.24
C ILE A 215 -33.67 4.61 7.24
N GLY A 216 -33.22 3.35 7.33
CA GLY A 216 -33.73 2.27 6.49
C GLY A 216 -35.24 2.04 6.63
N LYS A 217 -35.78 2.13 7.86
CA LYS A 217 -37.23 2.03 8.11
C LYS A 217 -38.01 3.24 7.59
N ILE A 218 -37.45 4.45 7.67
CA ILE A 218 -38.05 5.67 7.13
C ILE A 218 -38.13 5.58 5.60
N ILE A 219 -37.04 5.18 4.94
CA ILE A 219 -36.99 5.00 3.48
C ILE A 219 -37.98 3.92 3.02
N HIS A 220 -38.08 2.80 3.74
CA HIS A 220 -39.07 1.76 3.43
C HIS A 220 -40.51 2.23 3.64
N GLY A 221 -40.78 3.05 4.66
CA GLY A 221 -42.10 3.65 4.90
C GLY A 221 -42.50 4.68 3.83
N ILE A 222 -41.53 5.43 3.29
CA ILE A 222 -41.75 6.36 2.18
C ILE A 222 -42.05 5.59 0.88
N MET A 223 -41.33 4.50 0.60
CA MET A 223 -41.54 3.69 -0.60
C MET A 223 -42.80 2.78 -0.55
N ALA A 224 -43.34 2.50 0.63
CA ALA A 224 -44.51 1.65 0.81
C ALA A 224 -45.85 2.42 0.86
N SER A 225 -45.86 3.74 0.71
CA SER A 225 -47.09 4.55 0.71
C SER A 225 -47.78 4.50 -0.67
N PRO A 226 -48.96 3.86 -0.82
CA PRO A 226 -49.57 3.60 -2.14
C PRO A 226 -50.29 4.81 -2.78
N ASN A 227 -49.93 6.04 -2.42
CA ASN A 227 -50.51 7.24 -3.03
C ASN A 227 -49.54 8.43 -2.91
N ARG A 228 -48.58 8.47 -3.83
CA ARG A 228 -48.15 9.69 -4.51
C ARG A 228 -47.46 9.34 -5.82
#